data_AF-A0A6H2BY16-F1
#
_entry.id   AF-A0A6H2BY16-F1
#
_cell.length_a   1.000
_cell.length_b   1.000
_cell.length_c   1.000
_cell.angle_alpha   90.00
_cell.angle_beta   90.00
_cell.angle_gamma   90.00
#
_symmetry.space_group_name_H-M   'P 1'
#
loop_
_entity.id
_entity.type
_entity.pdbx_description
1 polymer ?
#
loop_
_entity_poly.entity_id
_entity_poly.type
_entity_poly.pdbx_seq_one_letter_code
_entity_poly.pdbx_strand_id
1 'polypeptide(L)' 'MIISDEVLKVSGLSEKQLLLEIVILLFQQEKISLGKASEIISMNQIKLQKLLAERGICVHYDVAELQEDILHLRAKGWL' A
#
# COMPACT_ATOMS: atom_id res chain seq x y z
N MET A 1 -16.17 -1.41 10.98
CA MET A 1 -16.41 -1.96 9.63
C MET A 1 -17.28 -3.18 9.81
N ILE A 2 -18.39 -3.33 9.08
CA ILE A 2 -19.21 -4.55 9.17
C ILE A 2 -18.80 -5.42 7.97
N ILE A 3 -18.01 -6.45 8.23
CA ILE A 3 -17.75 -7.52 7.25
C ILE A 3 -18.76 -8.63 7.54
N SER A 4 -19.42 -9.16 6.51
CA SER A 4 -20.29 -10.32 6.69
C SER A 4 -19.48 -11.53 7.16
N ASP A 5 -19.98 -12.22 8.19
CA ASP A 5 -19.40 -13.48 8.70
C ASP A 5 -19.28 -14.55 7.61
N GLU A 6 -20.14 -14.49 6.60
CA GLU A 6 -20.08 -15.38 5.44
C GLU A 6 -18.79 -15.19 4.64
N VAL A 7 -18.35 -13.94 4.45
CA VAL A 7 -17.11 -13.63 3.73
C VAL A 7 -15.90 -14.15 4.51
N LEU A 8 -15.90 -14.01 5.83
CA LEU A 8 -14.84 -14.54 6.70
C LEU A 8 -14.80 -16.08 6.68
N LYS A 9 -15.98 -16.73 6.73
CA LYS A 9 -16.09 -18.20 6.67
C LYS A 9 -15.64 -18.77 5.32
N VAL A 10 -16.05 -18.16 4.21
CA VAL A 10 -15.72 -18.65 2.86
C VAL A 10 -14.26 -18.38 2.51
N SER A 11 -13.72 -17.22 2.90
CA SER A 11 -12.31 -16.89 2.66
C SER A 11 -11.33 -17.64 3.56
N GLY A 12 -11.79 -18.11 4.73
CA GLY A 12 -10.92 -18.67 5.76
C GLY A 12 -10.02 -17.63 6.44
N LEU A 13 -10.27 -16.34 6.20
CA LEU A 13 -9.49 -15.24 6.75
C LEU A 13 -10.13 -14.73 8.04
N SER A 14 -9.29 -14.35 9.01
CA SER A 14 -9.71 -13.50 10.12
C SER A 14 -10.03 -12.10 9.62
N GLU A 15 -10.83 -11.35 10.38
CA GLU A 15 -11.17 -9.95 10.08
C GLU A 15 -9.92 -9.09 9.85
N LYS A 16 -8.87 -9.31 10.64
CA LYS A 16 -7.58 -8.60 10.51
C LYS A 16 -6.86 -8.94 9.20
N GLN A 17 -6.88 -10.21 8.79
CA GLN A 17 -6.27 -10.63 7.52
C GLN A 17 -7.05 -10.05 6.34
N LEU A 18 -8.37 -10.07 6.40
CA LEU A 18 -9.19 -9.50 5.33
C LEU A 18 -9.02 -7.97 5.23
N LEU A 19 -8.95 -7.26 6.37
CA LEU A 19 -8.62 -5.84 6.39
C LEU A 19 -7.25 -5.55 5.75
N LEU A 20 -6.24 -6.38 6.05
CA LEU A 20 -4.92 -6.28 5.44
C LEU A 20 -4.99 -6.42 3.92
N GLU A 21 -5.72 -7.42 3.40
CA GLU A 21 -5.91 -7.60 1.96
C GLU A 21 -6.60 -6.41 1.30
N ILE A 22 -7.64 -5.86 1.93
CA ILE A 22 -8.34 -4.67 1.43
C ILE A 22 -7.40 -3.46 1.38
N VAL A 23 -6.60 -3.25 2.42
CA VAL A 23 -5.66 -2.12 2.49
C VAL A 23 -4.57 -2.25 1.43
N ILE A 24 -4.04 -3.46 1.21
CA ILE A 24 -3.06 -3.71 0.15
C ILE A 24 -3.69 -3.44 -1.22
N LEU A 25 -4.92 -3.90 -1.44
CA LEU A 25 -5.64 -3.69 -2.70
C LEU A 25 -5.90 -2.19 -2.95
N LEU A 26 -6.28 -1.42 -1.94
CA LEU A 26 -6.44 0.02 -2.05
C LEU A 26 -5.11 0.75 -2.31
N PHE A 27 -4.02 0.27 -1.72
CA PHE A 27 -2.67 0.80 -1.99
C PHE A 27 -2.26 0.53 -3.44
N GLN A 28 -2.45 -0.70 -3.94
CA GLN A 28 -2.15 -1.06 -5.34
C GLN A 28 -2.99 -0.29 -6.36
N GLN A 29 -4.21 0.12 -6.00
CA GLN A 29 -5.07 0.96 -6.84
C GLN A 29 -4.78 2.47 -6.70
N GLU A 30 -3.69 2.83 -6.01
CA GLU A 30 -3.29 4.22 -5.74
C GLU A 30 -4.38 5.04 -5.02
N LYS A 31 -5.32 4.38 -4.34
CA LYS A 31 -6.40 5.04 -3.60
C LYS A 31 -5.95 5.56 -2.24
N ILE A 32 -4.92 4.93 -1.66
CA ILE A 32 -4.32 5.32 -0.40
C ILE A 32 -2.80 5.26 -0.50
N SER A 33 -2.11 6.19 0.16
CA SER A 33 -0.65 6.17 0.25
C SER A 33 -0.15 5.07 1.20
N LEU A 34 1.13 4.73 1.09
CA LEU A 34 1.79 3.79 2.03
C LEU A 34 1.63 4.23 3.49
N GLY A 35 1.72 5.54 3.76
CA GLY A 35 1.53 6.10 5.09
C GLY A 35 0.11 5.91 5.62
N LYS A 36 -0.91 6.13 4.78
CA LYS A 36 -2.31 5.90 5.14
C LYS A 36 -2.62 4.42 5.32
N ALA A 37 -2.07 3.55 4.47
CA ALA A 37 -2.17 2.11 4.62
C ALA A 37 -1.60 1.66 5.97
N SER A 38 -0.38 2.08 6.29
CA SER A 38 0.31 1.82 7.57
C SER A 38 -0.51 2.24 8.80
N GLU A 39 -1.17 3.41 8.74
CA GLU A 39 -2.06 3.90 9.79
C GLU A 39 -3.30 3.00 9.96
N ILE A 40 -3.98 2.63 8.88
CA ILE A 40 -5.22 1.83 8.91
C ILE A 40 -5.00 0.44 9.53
N ILE A 41 -3.91 -0.24 9.17
CA ILE A 41 -3.59 -1.57 9.73
C ILE A 41 -2.76 -1.47 11.02
N SER A 42 -2.51 -0.27 11.55
CA SER A 42 -1.66 -0.04 12.73
C SER A 42 -0.32 -0.78 12.66
N MET A 43 0.27 -0.82 11.46
CA MET A 43 1.52 -1.52 11.17
C MET A 43 2.58 -0.50 10.78
N ASN A 44 3.80 -0.63 11.30
CA ASN A 44 4.91 0.23 10.91
C ASN A 44 5.17 0.17 9.38
N GLN A 45 5.49 1.30 8.76
CA GLN A 45 5.75 1.41 7.33
C GLN A 45 6.80 0.40 6.83
N ILE A 46 7.92 0.20 7.55
CA ILE A 46 8.97 -0.77 7.16
C ILE A 46 8.41 -2.20 7.13
N LYS A 47 7.55 -2.56 8.09
CA LYS A 47 6.90 -3.88 8.09
C LYS A 47 5.93 -4.03 6.91
N LEU A 48 5.19 -2.98 6.58
CA LEU A 48 4.30 -2.97 5.43
C LEU A 48 5.10 -3.08 4.12
N GLN A 49 6.20 -2.34 3.98
CA GLN A 49 7.09 -2.43 2.82
C GLN A 49 7.67 -3.83 2.63
N LYS A 50 8.11 -4.46 3.72
CA LYS A 50 8.60 -5.85 3.68
C LYS A 50 7.51 -6.80 3.22
N LEU A 51 6.29 -6.65 3.74
CA LEU A 51 5.15 -7.47 3.36
C LEU A 51 4.77 -7.29 1.89
N LEU A 52 4.81 -6.06 1.37
CA LEU A 52 4.58 -5.76 -0.04
C LEU A 52 5.68 -6.41 -0.90
N ALA A 53 6.95 -6.30 -0.50
CA ALA A 53 8.07 -6.91 -1.21
C ALA A 53 8.00 -8.45 -1.24
N GLU A 54 7.64 -9.10 -0.14
CA GLU A 54 7.41 -10.55 -0.07
C GLU A 54 6.30 -11.01 -1.02
N ARG A 55 5.35 -10.13 -1.33
CA ARG A 55 4.25 -10.37 -2.28
C ARG A 55 4.57 -9.91 -3.70
N GLY A 56 5.78 -9.43 -3.96
CA GLY A 56 6.18 -8.91 -5.27
C GLY A 56 5.49 -7.60 -5.65
N ILE A 57 4.90 -6.89 -4.69
CA ILE A 57 4.24 -5.60 -4.90
C ILE A 57 5.30 -4.52 -4.80
N CYS A 58 5.56 -3.83 -5.91
CA CYS A 58 6.53 -2.75 -5.93
C CYS A 58 6.02 -1.61 -5.04
N VAL A 59 6.84 -1.22 -4.06
CA VAL A 59 6.57 -0.08 -3.17
C VAL A 59 6.98 1.23 -3.84
N HIS A 60 7.83 1.15 -4.87
CA HIS A 60 8.44 2.32 -5.48
C HIS A 60 7.55 2.97 -6.51
N TYR A 61 7.67 4.31 -6.45
CA TYR A 61 7.29 5.29 -7.44
C TYR A 61 7.32 4.68 -8.85
N ASP A 62 6.18 4.74 -9.53
CA ASP A 62 6.14 4.35 -10.94
C ASP A 62 7.12 5.24 -11.73
N VAL A 63 7.56 4.80 -12.90
CA VAL A 63 8.56 5.54 -13.72
C VAL A 63 8.13 7.00 -13.94
N ALA A 64 6.82 7.24 -14.01
CA ALA A 64 6.23 8.57 -14.11
C ALA A 64 6.55 9.48 -12.90
N GLU A 65 6.54 8.92 -11.71
CA GLU A 65 6.70 9.62 -10.46
C GLU A 65 8.20 9.92 -10.21
N LEU A 66 9.09 9.00 -10.61
CA LEU A 66 10.54 9.28 -10.71
C LEU A 66 10.85 10.38 -11.75
N GLN A 67 10.13 10.38 -12.89
CA GLN A 67 10.28 11.43 -13.90
C GLN A 67 9.82 12.79 -13.38
N GLU A 68 8.75 12.85 -12.60
CA GLU A 68 8.29 14.07 -11.93
C GLU A 68 9.32 14.62 -10.95
N ASP A 69 9.93 13.76 -10.13
CA ASP A 69 11.00 14.17 -9.22
C ASP A 69 12.24 14.67 -9.97
N ILE A 70 12.64 14.02 -11.07
CA ILE A 70 13.75 14.48 -11.93
C ILE A 70 13.41 15.85 -12.53
N LEU A 71 12.18 16.07 -12.98
CA LEU A 71 11.73 17.36 -13.50
C LEU A 71 11.74 18.44 -12.41
N HIS A 72 11.28 18.12 -11.21
CA HIS A 72 11.33 19.01 -10.05
C HIS A 72 12.77 19.37 -9.65
N LEU A 73 13.70 18.41 -9.69
CA LEU A 73 15.11 18.63 -9.41
C LEU A 73 15.79 19.52 -10.47
N ARG A 74 15.50 19.28 -11.76
CA ARG A 74 15.96 20.17 -12.86
C ARG A 74 15.40 21.57 -12.74
N ALA A 75 14.11 21.71 -12.43
CA ALA A 75 13.45 23.02 -12.28
C ALA A 75 14.06 23.84 -11.13
N LYS A 76 14.55 23.18 -10.07
CA LYS A 76 15.28 23.81 -8.97
C LYS A 76 16.77 24.03 -9.24
N GLY A 77 17.30 23.55 -10.38
CA GLY A 77 18.71 23.63 -10.75
C GLY A 77 19.61 22.74 -9.90
N TRP A 78 19.07 21.69 -9.30
CA TRP A 78 19.81 20.72 -8.48
C TRP A 78 20.33 19.53 -9.30
N LEU A 79 20.05 19.51 -10.60
CA LEU A 79 20.44 18.48 -11.57
C LEU A 79 20.80 19.10 -12.92
#